data_AF-A0A961L8G8-F1
#
_entry.id   AF-A0A961L8G8-F1
#
_cell.length_a   1.000
_cell.length_b   1.000
_cell.length_c   1.000
_cell.angle_alpha   90.00
_cell.angle_beta   90.00
_cell.angle_gamma   90.00
#
_symmetry.space_group_name_H-M   'P 1'
#
loop_
_entity.id
_entity.type
_entity.pdbx_description
1 polymer ?
#
loop_
_entity_poly.entity_id
_entity_poly.type
_entity_poly.pdbx_seq_one_letter_code
_entity_poly.pdbx_strand_id
1 'polypeptide(L)'
;PERGLTVQIGDGAALAGLTGVDVVYDLRAADVAAGGQGAPLVPVYHRALVARLPQRPVAVLNVGGVANVTFVGRDDRLIAFDTGPGNALIDDLMATALGQTCDKDGALAGSGTVDQAALAAYLAHDYFAAPPPKSLDRDAFSLAGVAGLPPADAAATLTAFTAAAVARARACLPEEPQL
;
A
#
# COMPACT_ATOMS: atom_id res chain seq x y z
N PRO A 1 -1.94 19.30 1.39
CA PRO A 1 -0.48 19.61 1.48
C PRO A 1 -0.09 20.93 0.78
N GLU A 2 -0.43 21.12 -0.49
CA GLU A 2 -0.10 22.35 -1.25
C GLU A 2 -0.69 23.63 -0.64
N ARG A 3 -1.81 23.50 0.09
CA ARG A 3 -2.44 24.58 0.86
C ARG A 3 -2.01 24.64 2.33
N GLY A 4 -1.01 23.85 2.74
CA GLY A 4 -0.59 23.74 4.15
C GLY A 4 -1.69 23.24 5.08
N LEU A 5 -2.69 22.52 4.54
CA LEU A 5 -3.86 22.05 5.29
C LEU A 5 -3.95 20.53 5.26
N THR A 6 -4.22 19.95 6.42
CA THR A 6 -4.59 18.55 6.64
C THR A 6 -5.72 18.54 7.67
N VAL A 7 -6.76 17.73 7.45
CA VAL A 7 -7.91 17.67 8.34
C VAL A 7 -8.09 16.23 8.81
N GLN A 8 -7.98 16.01 10.12
CA GLN A 8 -8.35 14.77 10.77
C GLN A 8 -9.51 15.07 11.71
N ILE A 9 -10.59 14.29 11.62
CA ILE A 9 -11.70 14.39 12.56
C ILE A 9 -11.37 13.64 13.86
N GLY A 10 -12.03 14.02 14.95
CA GLY A 10 -11.84 13.46 16.28
C GLY A 10 -11.24 14.48 17.25
N ASP A 11 -11.93 14.73 18.36
CA ASP A 11 -11.47 15.64 19.41
C ASP A 11 -10.61 14.87 20.42
N GLY A 12 -9.29 15.05 20.33
CA GLY A 12 -8.34 14.38 21.21
C GLY A 12 -8.47 14.82 22.68
N ALA A 13 -8.83 16.08 22.93
CA ALA A 13 -9.02 16.59 24.29
C ALA A 13 -10.29 16.00 24.92
N ALA A 14 -11.39 15.92 24.16
CA ALA A 14 -12.60 15.24 24.61
C ALA A 14 -12.36 13.75 24.86
N LEU A 15 -11.61 13.06 23.98
CA LEU A 15 -11.26 11.65 24.16
C LEU A 15 -10.43 11.43 25.44
N ALA A 16 -9.46 12.30 25.72
CA ALA A 16 -8.70 12.24 26.97
C ALA A 16 -9.59 12.44 28.19
N GLY A 17 -10.50 13.43 28.15
CA GLY A 17 -11.44 13.70 29.23
C GLY A 17 -12.42 12.53 29.50
N LEU A 18 -12.89 11.85 28.44
CA LEU A 18 -13.81 10.72 28.55
C LEU A 18 -13.14 9.44 29.05
N THR A 19 -11.87 9.22 28.70
CA THR A 19 -11.15 7.98 29.02
C THR A 19 -10.33 8.09 30.30
N GLY A 20 -9.97 9.31 30.73
CA GLY A 20 -9.03 9.53 31.83
C GLY A 20 -7.60 9.13 31.49
N VAL A 21 -7.27 8.97 30.20
CA VAL A 21 -5.95 8.58 29.69
C VAL A 21 -5.41 9.71 28.82
N ASP A 22 -4.11 9.98 28.91
CA ASP A 22 -3.44 10.95 28.03
C ASP A 22 -3.56 10.53 26.56
N VAL A 23 -3.98 11.45 25.70
CA VAL A 23 -4.17 11.21 24.26
C VAL A 23 -3.16 12.04 23.46
N VAL A 24 -2.35 11.38 22.64
CA VAL A 24 -1.50 12.01 21.63
C VAL A 24 -2.26 12.03 20.30
N TYR A 25 -2.47 13.22 19.72
CA TYR A 25 -3.27 13.41 18.51
C TYR A 25 -2.66 14.49 17.59
N ASP A 26 -3.26 14.67 16.41
CA ASP A 26 -2.93 15.72 15.43
C ASP A 26 -1.50 15.73 14.86
N LEU A 27 -0.89 14.54 14.78
CA LEU A 27 0.49 14.36 14.31
C LEU A 27 0.72 14.87 12.87
N ARG A 28 -0.29 14.79 12.00
CA ARG A 28 -0.17 15.26 10.61
C ARG A 28 -0.18 16.79 10.54
N ALA A 29 -1.02 17.45 11.33
CA ALA A 29 -1.03 18.90 11.38
C ALA A 29 0.29 19.44 11.93
N ALA A 30 0.88 18.75 12.92
CA ALA A 30 2.21 19.09 13.43
C ALA A 30 3.30 19.00 12.35
N ASP A 31 3.32 17.94 11.53
CA ASP A 31 4.27 17.81 10.41
C ASP A 31 4.07 18.91 9.36
N VAL A 32 2.82 19.20 8.98
CA VAL A 32 2.50 20.27 8.03
C VAL A 32 2.90 21.65 8.58
N ALA A 33 2.66 21.92 9.86
CA ALA A 33 3.09 23.16 10.52
C ALA A 33 4.62 23.30 10.56
N ALA A 34 5.34 22.19 10.58
CA ALA A 34 6.80 22.14 10.46
C ALA A 34 7.31 22.22 9.00
N GLY A 35 6.43 22.40 8.01
CA GLY A 35 6.78 22.49 6.59
C GLY A 35 6.80 21.15 5.84
N GLY A 36 6.40 20.06 6.50
CA GLY A 36 6.21 18.75 5.90
C GLY A 36 4.92 18.61 5.09
N GLN A 37 4.66 17.40 4.58
CA GLN A 37 3.49 17.11 3.74
C GLN A 37 2.30 16.56 4.55
N GLY A 38 2.51 16.23 5.83
CA GLY A 38 1.53 15.60 6.72
C GLY A 38 1.43 14.07 6.55
N ALA A 39 2.15 13.49 5.59
CA ALA A 39 2.16 12.07 5.30
C ALA A 39 3.29 11.70 4.28
N PRO A 40 3.69 10.42 4.22
CA PRO A 40 3.38 9.36 5.18
C PRO A 40 4.23 9.52 6.46
N LEU A 41 3.61 9.40 7.65
CA LEU A 41 4.33 9.45 8.94
C LEU A 41 4.91 8.08 9.37
N VAL A 42 4.34 7.01 8.81
CA VAL A 42 4.70 5.62 9.08
C VAL A 42 6.20 5.28 8.84
N PRO A 43 6.93 5.87 7.86
CA PRO A 43 8.33 5.54 7.64
C PRO A 43 9.25 5.76 8.85
N VAL A 44 8.96 6.75 9.70
CA VAL A 44 9.75 6.99 10.92
C VAL A 44 9.55 5.85 11.93
N TYR A 45 8.32 5.34 12.03
CA TYR A 45 8.01 4.17 12.86
C TYR A 45 8.67 2.90 12.31
N HIS A 46 8.60 2.65 11.00
CA HIS A 46 9.29 1.53 10.37
C HIS A 46 10.80 1.59 10.63
N ARG A 47 11.44 2.75 10.46
CA ARG A 47 12.86 2.95 10.80
C ARG A 47 13.16 2.54 12.24
N ALA A 48 12.34 2.98 13.19
CA ALA A 48 12.52 2.66 14.60
C ALA A 48 12.37 1.16 14.90
N LEU A 49 11.42 0.48 14.24
CA LEU A 49 11.23 -0.97 14.38
C LEU A 49 12.44 -1.74 13.86
N VAL A 50 12.93 -1.39 12.66
CA VAL A 50 14.03 -2.11 12.03
C VAL A 50 15.41 -1.72 12.57
N ALA A 51 15.51 -0.65 13.37
CA ALA A 51 16.76 -0.19 13.97
C ALA A 51 17.47 -1.26 14.83
N ARG A 52 16.71 -2.20 15.39
CA ARG A 52 17.24 -3.29 16.22
C ARG A 52 17.56 -4.56 15.43
N LEU A 53 17.27 -4.59 14.13
CA LEU A 53 17.54 -5.74 13.29
C LEU A 53 18.99 -5.68 12.78
N PRO A 54 19.74 -6.79 12.85
CA PRO A 54 21.11 -6.84 12.35
C PRO A 54 21.18 -6.84 10.81
N GLN A 55 20.11 -7.26 10.13
CA GLN A 55 20.04 -7.29 8.66
C GLN A 55 19.70 -5.92 8.11
N ARG A 56 20.45 -5.51 7.08
CA ARG A 56 20.24 -4.26 6.34
C ARG A 56 20.65 -4.45 4.87
N PRO A 57 20.06 -3.72 3.92
CA PRO A 57 18.89 -2.86 4.07
C PRO A 57 17.60 -3.66 4.27
N VAL A 58 16.52 -3.02 4.72
CA VAL A 58 15.23 -3.66 5.03
C VAL A 58 14.10 -2.99 4.24
N ALA A 59 13.17 -3.76 3.69
CA ALA A 59 11.92 -3.28 3.13
C ALA A 59 10.73 -3.76 3.95
N VAL A 60 9.95 -2.83 4.49
CA VAL A 60 8.68 -3.12 5.15
C VAL A 60 7.57 -2.95 4.13
N LEU A 61 6.90 -4.05 3.77
CA LEU A 61 5.77 -4.07 2.84
C LEU A 61 4.46 -4.13 3.63
N ASN A 62 3.56 -3.19 3.36
CA ASN A 62 2.17 -3.24 3.82
C ASN A 62 1.24 -3.49 2.62
N VAL A 63 0.43 -4.53 2.69
CA VAL A 63 -0.55 -4.90 1.66
C VAL A 63 -1.96 -4.63 2.17
N GLY A 64 -2.37 -3.35 2.12
CA GLY A 64 -3.74 -2.92 2.42
C GLY A 64 -4.59 -2.90 1.14
N GLY A 65 -5.56 -1.99 1.03
CA GLY A 65 -6.28 -1.77 -0.25
C GLY A 65 -5.33 -1.35 -1.38
N VAL A 66 -4.38 -0.47 -1.06
CA VAL A 66 -3.19 -0.13 -1.85
C VAL A 66 -1.97 -0.69 -1.12
N ALA A 67 -1.05 -1.31 -1.86
CA ALA A 67 0.18 -1.84 -1.30
C ALA A 67 1.27 -0.77 -1.29
N ASN A 68 1.99 -0.61 -0.18
CA ASN A 68 3.07 0.36 -0.05
C ASN A 68 4.30 -0.24 0.62
N VAL A 69 5.45 0.33 0.28
CA VAL A 69 6.74 -0.11 0.81
C VAL A 69 7.44 1.05 1.53
N THR A 70 8.08 0.73 2.64
CA THR A 70 9.12 1.58 3.24
C THR A 70 10.45 0.84 3.18
N PHE A 71 11.40 1.38 2.44
CA PHE A 71 12.78 0.93 2.42
C PHE A 71 13.61 1.74 3.41
N VAL A 72 14.43 1.03 4.18
CA VAL A 72 15.41 1.57 5.12
C VAL A 72 16.80 1.06 4.73
N GLY A 73 17.59 1.96 4.15
CA GLY A 73 18.95 1.71 3.66
C GLY A 73 19.94 1.34 4.76
N ARG A 74 21.14 0.89 4.38
CA ARG A 74 22.24 0.67 5.33
C ARG A 74 22.71 1.96 5.99
N ASP A 75 22.58 3.06 5.26
CA ASP A 75 22.87 4.44 5.66
C ASP A 75 21.67 5.11 6.37
N ASP A 76 20.66 4.34 6.79
CA ASP A 76 19.38 4.80 7.33
C ASP A 76 18.57 5.70 6.37
N ARG A 77 18.89 5.72 5.07
CA ARG A 77 18.09 6.40 4.07
C ARG A 77 16.70 5.80 3.99
N LEU A 78 15.69 6.66 4.05
CA LEU A 78 14.29 6.28 3.92
C LEU A 78 13.76 6.57 2.52
N ILE A 79 13.11 5.57 1.93
CA ILE A 79 12.33 5.70 0.70
C ILE A 79 10.97 5.05 0.97
N ALA A 80 9.89 5.75 0.65
CA ALA A 80 8.54 5.23 0.80
C ALA A 80 7.66 5.65 -0.37
N PHE A 81 6.85 4.73 -0.86
CA PHE A 81 5.92 4.95 -1.97
C PHE A 81 4.90 3.81 -2.05
N ASP A 82 3.81 4.07 -2.75
CA ASP A 82 2.84 3.03 -3.10
C ASP A 82 3.40 2.17 -4.25
N THR A 83 3.33 0.86 -4.10
CA THR A 83 3.84 -0.10 -5.11
C THR A 83 2.83 -0.34 -6.23
N GLY A 84 1.54 -0.20 -5.92
CA GLY A 84 0.43 -0.57 -6.78
C GLY A 84 -0.82 -0.95 -5.97
N PRO A 85 -1.84 -1.54 -6.61
CA PRO A 85 -2.98 -2.07 -5.88
C PRO A 85 -2.54 -3.17 -4.90
N GLY A 86 -3.23 -3.25 -3.77
CA GLY A 86 -3.12 -4.33 -2.79
C GLY A 86 -4.32 -5.26 -2.90
N ASN A 87 -5.15 -5.30 -1.87
CA ASN A 87 -6.33 -6.16 -1.79
C ASN A 87 -7.60 -5.55 -2.39
N ALA A 88 -7.65 -4.23 -2.63
CA ALA A 88 -8.90 -3.55 -2.98
C ALA A 88 -9.60 -4.14 -4.22
N LEU A 89 -8.85 -4.38 -5.31
CA LEU A 89 -9.41 -4.98 -6.52
C LEU A 89 -9.90 -6.42 -6.29
N ILE A 90 -9.19 -7.19 -5.46
CA ILE A 90 -9.58 -8.56 -5.14
C ILE A 90 -10.87 -8.53 -4.30
N ASP A 91 -10.94 -7.65 -3.30
CA ASP A 91 -12.11 -7.48 -2.44
C ASP A 91 -13.33 -6.99 -3.26
N ASP A 92 -13.14 -6.07 -4.20
CA ASP A 92 -14.20 -5.60 -5.09
C ASP A 92 -14.70 -6.73 -6.02
N LEU A 93 -13.80 -7.58 -6.53
CA LEU A 93 -14.17 -8.77 -7.28
C LEU A 93 -14.98 -9.74 -6.41
N MET A 94 -14.53 -10.01 -5.19
CA MET A 94 -15.23 -10.92 -4.26
C MET A 94 -16.62 -10.41 -3.89
N ALA A 95 -16.75 -9.10 -3.68
CA ALA A 95 -18.02 -8.46 -3.37
C ALA A 95 -19.00 -8.57 -4.54
N THR A 96 -18.52 -8.31 -5.77
CA THR A 96 -19.37 -8.29 -6.97
C THR A 96 -19.69 -9.68 -7.51
N ALA A 97 -18.75 -10.62 -7.49
CA ALA A 97 -18.92 -11.96 -8.05
C ALA A 97 -19.52 -12.98 -7.06
N LEU A 98 -19.26 -12.83 -5.76
CA LEU A 98 -19.59 -13.84 -4.74
C LEU A 98 -20.32 -13.28 -3.51
N GLY A 99 -20.50 -11.95 -3.41
CA GLY A 99 -21.11 -11.33 -2.23
C GLY A 99 -20.27 -11.48 -0.95
N GLN A 100 -18.96 -11.71 -1.10
CA GLN A 100 -18.01 -11.87 0.02
C GLN A 100 -17.13 -10.64 0.15
N THR A 101 -16.60 -10.38 1.35
CA THR A 101 -15.83 -9.16 1.61
C THR A 101 -14.37 -9.24 1.19
N CYS A 102 -13.82 -10.44 1.04
CA CYS A 102 -12.42 -10.69 0.66
C CYS A 102 -12.24 -12.15 0.22
N ASP A 103 -11.13 -12.43 -0.48
CA ASP A 103 -10.72 -13.80 -0.82
C ASP A 103 -9.95 -14.38 0.37
N LYS A 104 -10.69 -15.06 1.24
CA LYS A 104 -10.14 -15.57 2.48
C LYS A 104 -9.02 -16.58 2.19
N ASP A 105 -7.84 -16.33 2.76
CA ASP A 105 -6.63 -17.13 2.61
C ASP A 105 -6.17 -17.27 1.13
N GLY A 106 -6.66 -16.42 0.22
CA GLY A 106 -6.40 -16.53 -1.22
C GLY A 106 -6.97 -17.80 -1.84
N ALA A 107 -8.01 -18.39 -1.25
CA ALA A 107 -8.53 -19.69 -1.64
C ALA A 107 -9.11 -19.70 -3.06
N LEU A 108 -9.84 -18.66 -3.45
CA LEU A 108 -10.40 -18.55 -4.80
C LEU A 108 -9.27 -18.32 -5.82
N ALA A 109 -8.40 -17.36 -5.58
CA ALA A 109 -7.25 -17.08 -6.43
C ALA A 109 -6.34 -18.30 -6.59
N GLY A 110 -6.11 -19.07 -5.52
CA GLY A 110 -5.30 -20.28 -5.54
C GLY A 110 -5.90 -21.44 -6.34
N SER A 111 -7.20 -21.40 -6.62
CA SER A 111 -7.90 -22.37 -7.48
C SER A 111 -7.95 -21.97 -8.96
N GLY A 112 -7.61 -20.71 -9.27
CA GLY A 112 -7.68 -20.15 -10.62
C GLY A 112 -6.37 -20.25 -11.39
N THR A 113 -6.44 -19.87 -12.67
CA THR A 113 -5.29 -19.70 -13.56
C THR A 113 -5.13 -18.23 -13.92
N VAL A 114 -3.89 -17.73 -13.81
CA VAL A 114 -3.57 -16.34 -14.17
C VAL A 114 -3.71 -16.13 -15.69
N ASP A 115 -4.55 -15.16 -16.09
CA ASP A 115 -4.58 -14.65 -17.45
C ASP A 115 -3.39 -13.69 -17.66
N GLN A 116 -2.39 -14.17 -18.41
CA GLN A 116 -1.15 -13.44 -18.65
C GLN A 116 -1.36 -12.19 -19.51
N ALA A 117 -2.35 -12.17 -20.40
CA ALA A 117 -2.62 -11.02 -21.26
C ALA A 117 -3.26 -9.87 -20.47
N ALA A 118 -4.24 -10.19 -19.62
CA ALA A 118 -4.84 -9.24 -18.70
C ALA A 118 -3.81 -8.70 -17.70
N LEU A 119 -2.98 -9.57 -17.12
CA LEU A 119 -1.89 -9.17 -16.23
C LEU A 119 -0.92 -8.20 -16.91
N ALA A 120 -0.48 -8.51 -18.13
CA ALA A 120 0.40 -7.64 -18.90
C ALA A 120 -0.24 -6.27 -19.19
N ALA A 121 -1.54 -6.24 -19.51
CA ALA A 121 -2.27 -5.00 -19.76
C ALA A 121 -2.35 -4.10 -18.50
N TYR A 122 -2.65 -4.67 -17.33
CA TYR A 122 -2.63 -3.93 -16.07
C TYR A 122 -1.24 -3.35 -15.76
N LEU A 123 -0.21 -4.17 -15.94
CA LEU A 123 1.17 -3.78 -15.71
C LEU A 123 1.71 -2.77 -16.74
N ALA A 124 1.02 -2.52 -17.84
CA ALA A 124 1.41 -1.51 -18.83
C ALA A 124 1.08 -0.07 -18.38
N HIS A 125 0.37 0.11 -17.26
CA HIS A 125 -0.01 1.44 -16.77
C HIS A 125 1.21 2.29 -16.38
N ASP A 126 1.24 3.56 -16.81
CA ASP A 126 2.37 4.49 -16.66
C ASP A 126 2.82 4.70 -15.20
N TYR A 127 1.90 4.50 -14.26
CA TYR A 127 2.19 4.52 -12.82
C TYR A 127 3.39 3.64 -12.44
N PHE A 128 3.56 2.48 -13.08
CA PHE A 128 4.65 1.56 -12.77
C PHE A 128 6.01 2.04 -13.28
N ALA A 129 6.04 2.93 -14.28
CA ALA A 129 7.27 3.54 -14.80
C ALA A 129 7.71 4.78 -14.01
N ALA A 130 6.80 5.42 -13.27
CA ALA A 130 7.11 6.63 -12.50
C ALA A 130 8.07 6.32 -11.32
N PRO A 131 9.09 7.18 -11.07
CA PRO A 131 9.96 7.04 -9.90
C PRO A 131 9.28 7.53 -8.61
N PRO A 132 9.74 7.09 -7.41
CA PRO A 132 9.34 7.69 -6.15
C PRO A 132 9.79 9.16 -6.02
N PRO A 133 9.09 10.00 -5.22
CA PRO A 133 7.89 9.68 -4.46
C PRO A 133 6.66 9.57 -5.36
N LYS A 134 5.85 8.53 -5.13
CA LYS A 134 4.57 8.34 -5.82
C LYS A 134 3.54 7.70 -4.90
N SER A 135 2.29 8.08 -5.10
CA SER A 135 1.12 7.54 -4.39
C SER A 135 0.04 7.13 -5.39
N LEU A 136 -0.76 6.14 -5.04
CA LEU A 136 -1.84 5.62 -5.87
C LEU A 136 -3.18 5.80 -5.15
N ASP A 137 -4.20 6.21 -5.89
CA ASP A 137 -5.58 6.14 -5.39
C ASP A 137 -6.07 4.69 -5.34
N ARG A 138 -6.93 4.35 -4.39
CA ARG A 138 -7.53 3.00 -4.29
C ARG A 138 -8.22 2.61 -5.59
N ASP A 139 -8.88 3.57 -6.25
CA ASP A 139 -9.73 3.34 -7.41
C ASP A 139 -8.99 3.59 -8.75
N ALA A 140 -7.65 3.66 -8.72
CA ALA A 140 -6.83 3.92 -9.91
C ALA A 140 -6.89 2.80 -10.98
N PHE A 141 -7.37 1.61 -10.60
CA PHE A 141 -7.54 0.46 -11.47
C PHE A 141 -8.97 -0.06 -11.35
N SER A 142 -9.47 -0.74 -12.38
CA SER A 142 -10.83 -1.29 -12.40
C SER A 142 -10.84 -2.77 -12.77
N LEU A 143 -11.96 -3.45 -12.51
CA LEU A 143 -12.17 -4.86 -12.86
C LEU A 143 -12.37 -5.10 -14.37
N ALA A 144 -12.38 -4.06 -15.20
CA ALA A 144 -12.68 -4.18 -16.63
C ALA A 144 -11.74 -5.16 -17.36
N GLY A 145 -10.48 -5.24 -16.95
CA GLY A 145 -9.48 -6.13 -17.54
C GLY A 145 -9.71 -7.62 -17.25
N VAL A 146 -10.56 -7.97 -16.27
CA VAL A 146 -10.87 -9.37 -15.89
C VAL A 146 -12.35 -9.71 -15.98
N ALA A 147 -13.21 -8.78 -16.41
CA ALA A 147 -14.66 -8.94 -16.37
C ALA A 147 -15.21 -10.14 -17.18
N GLY A 148 -14.46 -10.63 -18.17
CA GLY A 148 -14.83 -11.81 -18.97
C GLY A 148 -14.27 -13.14 -18.46
N LEU A 149 -13.45 -13.12 -17.40
CA LEU A 149 -12.81 -14.32 -16.86
C LEU A 149 -13.72 -15.04 -15.85
N PRO A 150 -13.58 -16.36 -15.68
CA PRO A 150 -14.13 -17.05 -14.52
C PRO A 150 -13.67 -16.37 -13.21
N PRO A 151 -14.51 -16.31 -12.16
CA PRO A 151 -14.13 -15.61 -10.92
C PRO A 151 -12.81 -16.08 -10.31
N ALA A 152 -12.49 -17.38 -10.39
CA ALA A 152 -11.23 -17.92 -9.92
C ALA A 152 -10.02 -17.37 -10.70
N ASP A 153 -10.11 -17.33 -12.03
CA ASP A 153 -9.06 -16.81 -12.91
C ASP A 153 -8.91 -15.29 -12.78
N ALA A 154 -10.02 -14.57 -12.62
CA ALA A 154 -10.01 -13.15 -12.31
C ALA A 154 -9.29 -12.87 -10.98
N ALA A 155 -9.61 -13.61 -9.91
CA ALA A 155 -8.97 -13.48 -8.60
C ALA A 155 -7.48 -13.84 -8.66
N ALA A 156 -7.13 -14.92 -9.36
CA ALA A 156 -5.73 -15.32 -9.60
C ALA A 156 -4.96 -14.21 -10.33
N THR A 157 -5.56 -13.62 -11.37
CA THR A 157 -4.95 -12.56 -12.17
C THR A 157 -4.73 -11.28 -11.38
N LEU A 158 -5.72 -10.84 -10.61
CA LEU A 158 -5.61 -9.65 -9.75
C LEU A 158 -4.59 -9.86 -8.61
N THR A 159 -4.55 -11.05 -8.03
CA THR A 159 -3.54 -11.42 -7.02
C THR A 159 -2.14 -11.41 -7.61
N ALA A 160 -1.96 -11.98 -8.81
CA ALA A 160 -0.69 -11.93 -9.54
C ALA A 160 -0.31 -10.50 -9.91
N PHE A 161 -1.28 -9.64 -10.22
CA PHE A 161 -1.05 -8.22 -10.48
C PHE A 161 -0.51 -7.49 -9.26
N THR A 162 -1.11 -7.66 -8.08
CA THR A 162 -0.59 -7.13 -6.81
C THR A 162 0.84 -7.61 -6.54
N ALA A 163 1.09 -8.93 -6.66
CA ALA A 163 2.43 -9.49 -6.44
C ALA A 163 3.47 -8.93 -7.44
N ALA A 164 3.11 -8.80 -8.71
CA ALA A 164 3.99 -8.26 -9.75
C ALA A 164 4.25 -6.76 -9.57
N ALA A 165 3.24 -5.98 -9.15
CA ALA A 165 3.38 -4.57 -8.82
C ALA A 165 4.38 -4.36 -7.66
N VAL A 166 4.24 -5.15 -6.59
CA VAL A 166 5.20 -5.18 -5.47
C VAL A 166 6.60 -5.56 -5.96
N ALA A 167 6.73 -6.60 -6.79
CA ALA A 167 8.03 -7.03 -7.32
C ALA A 167 8.71 -5.94 -8.15
N ARG A 168 7.95 -5.16 -8.94
CA ARG A 168 8.47 -4.03 -9.73
C ARG A 168 8.96 -2.88 -8.86
N ALA A 169 8.46 -2.74 -7.63
CA ALA A 169 8.94 -1.74 -6.69
C ALA A 169 10.45 -1.88 -6.41
N ARG A 170 11.01 -3.10 -6.51
CA ARG A 170 12.45 -3.35 -6.35
C ARG A 170 13.31 -2.50 -7.29
N ALA A 171 12.86 -2.23 -8.52
CA ALA A 171 13.59 -1.40 -9.47
C ALA A 171 13.69 0.08 -9.04
N CYS A 172 12.85 0.51 -8.09
CA CYS A 172 12.88 1.85 -7.51
C CYS A 172 13.76 1.93 -6.24
N LEU A 173 14.31 0.80 -5.77
CA LEU A 173 15.15 0.75 -4.58
C LEU A 173 16.64 0.88 -4.95
N PRO A 174 17.44 1.61 -4.17
CA PRO A 174 18.86 1.83 -4.46
C PRO A 174 19.72 0.58 -4.19
N GLU A 175 19.24 -0.32 -3.35
CA GLU A 175 19.88 -1.58 -2.99
C GLU A 175 18.82 -2.67 -2.83
N GLU A 176 19.21 -3.93 -3.02
CA GLU A 176 18.33 -5.07 -2.76
C GLU A 176 18.08 -5.23 -1.25
N PRO A 177 16.82 -5.27 -0.79
CA PRO A 177 16.50 -5.58 0.60
C PRO A 177 17.07 -6.95 1.00
N GLN A 178 17.73 -7.03 2.16
CA GLN A 178 18.13 -8.29 2.77
C GLN A 178 17.02 -8.90 3.65
N LEU A 179 16.00 -8.10 3.94
CA LEU A 179 14.83 -8.47 4.72
C LEU A 179 13.61 -7.69 4.21
#